data_AF-A0A060C3Y0-F1
#
_entry.id   AF-A0A060C3Y0-F1
#
_cell.length_a   1.000
_cell.length_b   1.000
_cell.length_c   1.000
_cell.angle_alpha   90.00
_cell.angle_beta   90.00
_cell.angle_gamma   90.00
#
_symmetry.space_group_name_H-M   'P 1'
#
loop_
_entity.id
_entity.type
_entity.pdbx_description
1 polymer ?
#
loop_
_entity_poly.entity_id
_entity_poly.type
_entity_poly.pdbx_seq_one_letter_code
_entity_poly.pdbx_strand_id
1 'polypeptide(L)'
;DIMRSELDRARERGYMDTSFHGDHAVLMYDGAWRRGIPFDYAAVYPWLRKNATDPDGPRPYLAEYEKNGWIADIVPPGNPSPPYAGGKAGVATTLEYAWDDHALADMASRLGKTGDAAMFLRRAANYRHVFDPSIGFMRGKTADGKW
;
A
#
# COMPACT_ATOMS: atom_id res chain seq x y z
N ASP A 1 23.60 -4.62 2.09
CA ASP A 1 23.87 -3.27 1.54
C ASP A 1 22.61 -2.56 1.07
N ILE A 2 21.82 -3.12 0.15
CA ILE A 2 20.58 -2.48 -0.35
C ILE A 2 19.64 -2.02 0.78
N MET A 3 19.27 -2.91 1.72
CA MET A 3 18.42 -2.56 2.88
C MET A 3 19.03 -1.46 3.77
N ARG A 4 20.35 -1.36 3.85
CA ARG A 4 21.02 -0.32 4.64
C ARG A 4 20.95 1.01 3.92
N SER A 5 21.30 1.03 2.64
CA SER A 5 21.20 2.22 1.77
C SER A 5 19.79 2.77 1.72
N GLU A 6 18.78 1.90 1.69
CA GLU A 6 17.38 2.29 1.69
C GLU A 6 16.97 2.97 3.01
N LEU A 7 17.35 2.38 4.15
CA LEU A 7 17.13 3.00 5.47
C LEU A 7 17.84 4.35 5.60
N ASP A 8 19.08 4.46 5.12
CA ASP A 8 19.84 5.71 5.18
C ASP A 8 19.20 6.81 4.32
N ARG A 9 18.71 6.48 3.13
CA ARG A 9 17.95 7.42 2.29
C ARG A 9 16.65 7.86 2.95
N ALA A 10 15.94 6.97 3.64
CA ALA A 10 14.75 7.34 4.38
C ALA A 10 15.04 8.34 5.51
N ARG A 11 16.18 8.17 6.20
CA ARG A 11 16.64 9.12 7.23
C ARG A 11 16.94 10.50 6.67
N GLU A 12 17.49 10.57 5.46
CA GLU A 12 17.83 11.83 4.79
C GLU A 12 16.59 12.53 4.19
N ARG A 13 15.71 11.76 3.54
CA ARG A 13 14.59 12.30 2.75
C ARG A 13 13.27 12.38 3.50
N GLY A 14 13.14 11.66 4.61
CA GLY A 14 11.94 11.63 5.44
C GLY A 14 10.97 10.48 5.16
N TYR A 15 11.18 9.70 4.10
CA TYR A 15 10.33 8.59 3.65
C TYR A 15 11.16 7.49 2.98
N MET A 16 10.69 6.24 3.06
CA MET A 16 11.25 5.15 2.25
C MET A 16 10.86 5.34 0.79
N ASP A 17 11.64 4.78 -0.13
CA ASP A 17 11.32 4.76 -1.53
C ASP A 17 10.00 4.04 -1.80
N THR A 18 9.35 4.54 -2.83
CA THR A 18 8.11 3.99 -3.37
C THR A 18 8.31 3.53 -4.81
N SER A 19 7.41 2.70 -5.28
CA SER A 19 7.43 2.22 -6.66
C SER A 19 6.01 2.21 -7.18
N PHE A 20 5.82 2.77 -8.38
CA PHE A 20 4.53 2.93 -9.01
C PHE A 20 3.54 3.69 -8.11
N HIS A 21 2.54 3.02 -7.51
CA HIS A 21 1.60 3.67 -6.60
C HIS A 21 1.79 3.27 -5.13
N GLY A 22 2.34 2.08 -4.88
CA GLY A 22 2.64 1.48 -3.59
C GLY A 22 3.93 1.96 -2.91
N ASP A 23 4.06 1.61 -1.63
CA ASP A 23 5.25 1.82 -0.79
C ASP A 23 5.96 0.48 -0.51
N HIS A 24 6.31 -0.19 -1.61
CA HIS A 24 6.81 -1.57 -1.66
C HIS A 24 8.14 -1.84 -0.93
N ALA A 25 8.80 -0.83 -0.37
CA ALA A 25 9.96 -1.03 0.50
C ALA A 25 9.66 -2.05 1.61
N VAL A 26 8.42 -2.06 2.14
CA VAL A 26 7.98 -3.02 3.16
C VAL A 26 8.15 -4.48 2.71
N LEU A 27 7.91 -4.79 1.44
CA LEU A 27 8.02 -6.14 0.90
C LEU A 27 9.45 -6.67 0.92
N MET A 28 10.42 -5.78 0.66
CA MET A 28 11.84 -6.12 0.74
C MET A 28 12.23 -6.49 2.18
N TYR A 29 11.87 -5.65 3.14
CA TYR A 29 12.23 -5.88 4.54
C TYR A 29 11.48 -7.08 5.15
N ASP A 30 10.17 -7.19 4.95
CA ASP A 30 9.39 -8.34 5.41
C ASP A 30 9.91 -9.64 4.79
N GLY A 31 10.13 -9.63 3.47
CA GLY A 31 10.66 -10.76 2.74
C GLY A 31 12.04 -11.20 3.22
N ALA A 32 12.94 -10.25 3.52
CA ALA A 32 14.26 -10.53 4.08
C ALA A 32 14.15 -11.11 5.50
N TRP A 33 13.29 -10.54 6.34
CA TRP A 33 13.09 -11.00 7.71
C TRP A 33 12.59 -12.42 7.76
N ARG A 34 11.58 -12.75 6.94
CA ARG A 34 11.01 -14.09 6.82
C ARG A 34 12.01 -15.15 6.36
N ARG A 35 13.09 -14.73 5.70
CA ARG A 35 14.18 -15.58 5.23
C ARG A 35 15.38 -15.62 6.19
N GLY A 36 15.26 -14.99 7.37
CA GLY A 36 16.30 -15.00 8.40
C GLY A 36 17.52 -14.14 8.07
N ILE A 37 17.40 -13.19 7.14
CA ILE A 37 18.51 -12.27 6.83
C ILE A 37 18.70 -11.32 8.03
N PRO A 38 19.89 -11.24 8.64
CA PRO A 38 20.11 -10.36 9.79
C PRO A 38 19.98 -8.88 9.41
N PHE A 39 19.10 -8.15 10.11
CA PHE A 39 18.95 -6.71 9.98
C PHE A 39 18.27 -6.14 11.24
N ASP A 40 18.44 -4.84 11.49
CA ASP A 40 17.70 -4.13 12.54
C ASP A 40 16.31 -3.71 12.01
N TYR A 41 15.37 -4.65 12.00
CA TYR A 41 14.01 -4.41 11.51
C TYR A 41 13.22 -3.42 12.37
N ALA A 42 13.58 -3.29 13.66
CA ALA A 42 12.94 -2.33 14.56
C ALA A 42 13.28 -0.89 14.17
N ALA A 43 14.50 -0.62 13.70
CA ALA A 43 14.90 0.70 13.21
C ALA A 43 14.22 1.10 11.88
N VAL A 44 13.77 0.14 11.08
CA VAL A 44 13.12 0.38 9.79
C VAL A 44 11.64 0.70 9.96
N TYR A 45 10.98 0.02 10.89
CA TYR A 45 9.53 0.05 11.04
C TYR A 45 8.89 1.45 11.13
N PRO A 46 9.46 2.44 11.87
CA PRO A 46 8.87 3.78 11.93
C PRO A 46 8.75 4.44 10.56
N TRP A 47 9.70 4.20 9.65
CA TRP A 47 9.70 4.78 8.30
C TRP A 47 8.68 4.09 7.39
N LEU A 48 8.57 2.76 7.45
CA LEU A 48 7.56 2.01 6.69
C LEU A 48 6.15 2.38 7.14
N ARG A 49 5.94 2.46 8.47
CA ARG A 49 4.68 2.93 9.05
C ARG A 49 4.36 4.35 8.63
N LYS A 50 5.36 5.24 8.62
CA LYS A 50 5.18 6.63 8.18
C LYS A 50 4.74 6.69 6.72
N ASN A 51 5.40 5.96 5.80
CA ASN A 51 4.96 5.88 4.40
C ASN A 51 3.47 5.50 4.27
N ALA A 52 3.00 4.55 5.08
CA ALA A 52 1.64 4.03 4.99
C ALA A 52 0.55 4.86 5.68
N THR A 53 0.92 5.86 6.51
CA THR A 53 -0.02 6.55 7.41
C THR A 53 0.11 8.07 7.42
N ASP A 54 1.17 8.64 6.87
CA ASP A 54 1.36 10.08 6.81
C ASP A 54 0.50 10.68 5.68
N PRO A 55 -0.42 11.63 5.96
CA PRO A 55 -1.21 12.29 4.93
C PRO A 55 -0.37 13.06 3.90
N ASP A 56 0.80 13.54 4.30
CA ASP A 56 1.78 14.21 3.43
C ASP A 56 2.83 13.21 2.88
N GLY A 57 2.58 11.92 3.09
CA GLY A 57 3.44 10.83 2.70
C GLY A 57 3.30 10.44 1.23
N PRO A 58 3.99 9.36 0.83
CA PRO A 58 4.10 8.99 -0.57
C PRO A 58 2.92 8.16 -1.09
N ARG A 59 1.90 7.86 -0.26
CA ARG A 59 0.68 7.19 -0.69
C ARG A 59 -0.36 8.20 -1.21
N PRO A 60 -0.48 8.45 -2.53
CA PRO A 60 -1.55 9.27 -3.06
C PRO A 60 -2.93 8.73 -2.69
N TYR A 61 -3.88 9.63 -2.46
CA TYR A 61 -5.28 9.30 -2.13
C TYR A 61 -5.45 8.49 -0.84
N LEU A 62 -4.50 8.55 0.10
CA LEU A 62 -4.57 7.82 1.38
C LEU A 62 -5.88 8.09 2.14
N ALA A 63 -6.29 9.35 2.28
CA ALA A 63 -7.53 9.70 2.97
C ALA A 63 -8.79 9.07 2.32
N GLU A 64 -8.79 8.93 0.99
CA GLU A 64 -9.87 8.27 0.25
C GLU A 64 -9.83 6.76 0.47
N TYR A 65 -8.65 6.14 0.39
CA TYR A 65 -8.44 4.72 0.66
C TYR A 65 -8.84 4.35 2.10
N GLU A 66 -8.50 5.17 3.10
CA GLU A 66 -8.86 4.95 4.50
C GLU A 66 -10.37 5.11 4.75
N LYS A 67 -11.01 6.07 4.07
CA LYS A 67 -12.44 6.32 4.21
C LYS A 67 -13.29 5.24 3.55
N ASN A 68 -12.94 4.87 2.31
CA ASN A 68 -13.79 4.03 1.46
C ASN A 68 -13.36 2.57 1.48
N GLY A 69 -12.08 2.29 1.72
CA GLY A 69 -11.47 0.98 1.49
C GLY A 69 -11.05 0.74 0.02
N TRP A 70 -11.21 1.72 -0.87
CA TRP A 70 -10.68 1.70 -2.24
C TRP A 70 -10.40 3.11 -2.72
N ILE A 71 -9.57 3.22 -3.75
CA ILE A 71 -9.35 4.47 -4.49
C ILE A 71 -10.24 4.47 -5.71
N ALA A 72 -11.10 5.47 -5.83
CA ALA A 72 -12.06 5.56 -6.91
C ALA A 72 -11.41 6.04 -8.20
N ASP A 73 -11.87 5.51 -9.33
CA ASP A 73 -11.51 5.99 -10.65
C ASP A 73 -12.75 6.46 -11.42
N ILE A 74 -12.53 7.05 -12.61
CA ILE A 74 -13.60 7.46 -13.50
C ILE A 74 -13.79 6.45 -14.63
N VAL A 75 -14.99 6.44 -15.22
CA VAL A 75 -15.25 5.70 -16.47
C VAL A 75 -15.17 6.71 -17.62
N PRO A 76 -14.05 6.79 -18.35
CA PRO A 76 -13.92 7.74 -19.46
C PRO A 76 -14.91 7.43 -20.60
N PRO A 77 -15.44 8.46 -21.29
CA PRO A 77 -16.26 8.27 -22.47
C PRO A 77 -15.53 7.43 -23.55
N GLY A 78 -16.26 6.54 -24.21
CA GLY A 78 -15.72 5.72 -25.31
C GLY A 78 -14.89 4.50 -24.89
N ASN A 79 -14.76 4.23 -23.58
CA ASN A 79 -14.09 3.05 -23.02
C ASN A 79 -12.64 2.82 -23.53
N PRO A 80 -11.76 3.84 -23.51
CA PRO A 80 -10.35 3.67 -23.88
C PRO A 80 -9.64 2.66 -22.96
N SER A 81 -8.65 1.94 -23.50
CA SER A 81 -7.75 1.10 -22.70
C SER A 81 -6.99 1.96 -21.66
N PRO A 82 -7.02 1.62 -20.37
CA PRO A 82 -6.21 2.29 -19.35
C PRO A 82 -4.69 2.11 -19.59
N PRO A 83 -3.83 3.01 -19.08
CA PRO A 83 -4.16 4.23 -18.33
C PRO A 83 -4.46 5.43 -19.24
N TYR A 84 -5.43 6.25 -18.86
CA TYR A 84 -5.69 7.56 -19.46
C TYR A 84 -5.05 8.68 -18.63
N ALA A 85 -4.73 9.79 -19.28
CA ALA A 85 -4.17 10.96 -18.61
C ALA A 85 -5.13 11.47 -17.52
N GLY A 86 -4.68 11.51 -16.26
CA GLY A 86 -5.45 11.96 -15.11
C GLY A 86 -6.24 10.88 -14.35
N GLY A 87 -6.17 9.60 -14.77
CA GLY A 87 -6.73 8.49 -13.99
C GLY A 87 -5.92 8.19 -12.72
N LYS A 88 -6.57 7.61 -11.70
CA LYS A 88 -5.91 7.26 -10.43
C LYS A 88 -5.30 5.85 -10.43
N ALA A 89 -5.55 5.08 -11.49
CA ALA A 89 -5.30 3.64 -11.52
C ALA A 89 -5.92 2.94 -10.29
N GLY A 90 -7.15 3.32 -9.94
CA GLY A 90 -7.74 3.09 -8.62
C GLY A 90 -7.72 1.63 -8.16
N VAL A 91 -7.96 0.68 -9.08
CA VAL A 91 -7.86 -0.76 -8.81
C VAL A 91 -6.44 -1.16 -8.45
N ALA A 92 -5.46 -0.81 -9.30
CA ALA A 92 -4.06 -1.17 -9.11
C ALA A 92 -3.54 -0.60 -7.80
N THR A 93 -3.76 0.69 -7.55
CA THR A 93 -3.33 1.34 -6.30
C THR A 93 -3.99 0.72 -5.06
N THR A 94 -5.28 0.37 -5.13
CA THR A 94 -5.97 -0.31 -4.02
C THR A 94 -5.35 -1.68 -3.72
N LEU A 95 -5.00 -2.44 -4.76
CA LEU A 95 -4.39 -3.75 -4.61
C LEU A 95 -2.95 -3.66 -4.08
N GLU A 96 -2.16 -2.71 -4.58
CA GLU A 96 -0.80 -2.43 -4.10
C GLU A 96 -0.81 -2.07 -2.61
N TYR A 97 -1.68 -1.15 -2.17
CA TYR A 97 -1.81 -0.80 -0.75
C TYR A 97 -2.27 -1.95 0.12
N ALA A 98 -3.22 -2.75 -0.36
CA ALA A 98 -3.68 -3.92 0.39
C ALA A 98 -2.53 -4.94 0.60
N TRP A 99 -1.66 -5.09 -0.39
CA TRP A 99 -0.50 -5.98 -0.32
C TRP A 99 0.59 -5.43 0.62
N ASP A 100 0.93 -4.14 0.49
CA ASP A 100 1.90 -3.46 1.37
C ASP A 100 1.40 -3.44 2.82
N ASP A 101 0.11 -3.21 3.05
CA ASP A 101 -0.51 -3.27 4.38
C ASP A 101 -0.43 -4.70 4.95
N HIS A 102 -0.57 -5.76 4.15
CA HIS A 102 -0.41 -7.13 4.64
C HIS A 102 1.01 -7.39 5.15
N ALA A 103 2.03 -6.99 4.40
CA ALA A 103 3.43 -7.13 4.82
C ALA A 103 3.74 -6.29 6.06
N LEU A 104 3.18 -5.09 6.14
CA LEU A 104 3.34 -4.21 7.30
C LEU A 104 2.67 -4.79 8.55
N ALA A 105 1.55 -5.50 8.39
CA ALA A 105 0.90 -6.24 9.46
C ALA A 105 1.76 -7.42 9.99
N ASP A 106 2.45 -8.15 9.10
CA ASP A 106 3.38 -9.23 9.52
C ASP A 106 4.55 -8.64 10.31
N MET A 107 5.19 -7.59 9.79
CA MET A 107 6.28 -6.90 10.49
C MET A 107 5.83 -6.33 11.84
N ALA A 108 4.67 -5.67 11.90
CA ALA A 108 4.10 -5.15 13.14
C ALA A 108 3.87 -6.26 14.17
N SER A 109 3.36 -7.42 13.74
CA SER A 109 3.13 -8.59 14.59
C SER A 109 4.45 -9.13 15.16
N ARG A 110 5.48 -9.29 14.33
CA ARG A 110 6.83 -9.74 14.75
C ARG A 110 7.48 -8.79 15.76
N LEU A 111 7.18 -7.49 15.66
CA LEU A 111 7.66 -6.44 16.57
C LEU A 111 6.78 -6.27 17.82
N GLY A 112 5.71 -7.05 17.99
CA GLY A 112 4.79 -6.94 19.13
C GLY A 112 3.88 -5.70 19.07
N LYS A 113 3.75 -5.05 17.91
CA LYS A 113 2.91 -3.86 17.69
C LYS A 113 1.49 -4.25 17.29
N THR A 114 0.77 -4.85 18.23
CA THR A 114 -0.55 -5.48 18.00
C THR A 114 -1.61 -4.52 17.45
N GLY A 115 -1.61 -3.24 17.86
CA GLY A 115 -2.53 -2.23 17.35
C GLY A 115 -2.32 -1.93 15.87
N ASP A 116 -1.06 -1.69 15.47
CA ASP A 116 -0.71 -1.47 14.07
C ASP A 116 -0.95 -2.75 13.24
N ALA A 117 -0.60 -3.92 13.76
CA ALA A 117 -0.86 -5.20 13.09
C ALA A 117 -2.35 -5.39 12.78
N ALA A 118 -3.23 -5.12 13.75
CA ALA A 118 -4.67 -5.22 13.55
C ALA A 118 -5.20 -4.17 12.55
N MET A 119 -4.67 -2.95 12.59
CA MET A 119 -5.04 -1.89 11.64
C MET A 119 -4.66 -2.26 10.21
N PHE A 120 -3.40 -2.63 9.99
CA PHE A 120 -2.91 -2.97 8.67
C PHE A 120 -3.51 -4.28 8.14
N LEU A 121 -3.82 -5.27 8.99
CA LEU A 121 -4.52 -6.47 8.55
C LEU A 121 -5.97 -6.17 8.10
N ARG A 122 -6.65 -5.22 8.76
CA ARG A 122 -7.96 -4.75 8.29
C ARG A 122 -7.84 -4.04 6.93
N ARG A 123 -6.87 -3.14 6.75
CA ARG A 123 -6.64 -2.48 5.46
C ARG A 123 -6.19 -3.45 4.37
N ALA A 124 -5.42 -4.48 4.71
CA ALA A 124 -5.04 -5.55 3.79
C ALA A 124 -6.24 -6.31 3.22
N ALA A 125 -7.40 -6.27 3.87
CA ALA A 125 -8.65 -6.82 3.35
C ALA A 125 -9.28 -5.97 2.24
N ASN A 126 -8.77 -4.76 1.98
CA ASN A 126 -9.37 -3.79 1.06
C ASN A 126 -9.40 -4.25 -0.39
N TYR A 127 -8.58 -5.23 -0.79
CA TYR A 127 -8.67 -5.87 -2.10
C TYR A 127 -10.09 -6.37 -2.42
N ARG A 128 -10.88 -6.74 -1.40
CA ARG A 128 -12.27 -7.19 -1.55
C ARG A 128 -13.21 -6.09 -2.04
N HIS A 129 -12.88 -4.82 -1.80
CA HIS A 129 -13.72 -3.70 -2.24
C HIS A 129 -13.69 -3.46 -3.74
N VAL A 130 -12.64 -3.95 -4.41
CA VAL A 130 -12.45 -3.82 -5.87
C VAL A 130 -12.66 -5.13 -6.63
N PHE A 131 -13.07 -6.21 -5.96
CA PHE A 131 -13.48 -7.46 -6.61
C PHE A 131 -14.95 -7.39 -7.02
N ASP A 132 -15.25 -7.46 -8.33
CA ASP A 132 -16.60 -7.53 -8.87
C ASP A 132 -17.02 -9.00 -9.09
N PRO A 133 -17.85 -9.57 -8.20
CA PRO A 133 -18.26 -10.98 -8.32
C PRO A 133 -19.14 -11.25 -9.54
N SER A 134 -19.73 -10.21 -10.17
CA SER A 134 -20.58 -10.40 -11.35
C SER A 134 -19.80 -10.80 -12.60
N ILE A 135 -18.52 -10.40 -12.66
CA ILE A 135 -17.61 -10.72 -13.76
C ILE A 135 -16.41 -11.56 -13.32
N GLY A 136 -16.17 -11.71 -12.02
CA GLY A 136 -15.08 -12.51 -11.46
C GLY A 136 -13.70 -11.86 -11.57
N PHE A 137 -13.63 -10.54 -11.72
CA PHE A 137 -12.38 -9.78 -11.88
C PHE A 137 -12.30 -8.61 -10.90
N MET A 138 -11.09 -8.10 -10.71
CA MET A 138 -10.88 -6.80 -10.08
C MET A 138 -11.31 -5.70 -11.05
N ARG A 139 -12.18 -4.78 -10.61
CA ARG A 139 -12.78 -3.76 -11.47
C ARG A 139 -12.70 -2.37 -10.84
N GLY A 140 -12.56 -1.36 -11.69
CA GLY A 140 -12.56 0.05 -11.26
C GLY A 140 -13.88 0.41 -10.62
N LYS A 141 -13.82 1.12 -9.50
CA LYS A 141 -15.01 1.54 -8.77
C LYS A 141 -15.05 3.06 -8.71
N THR A 142 -16.19 3.65 -9.01
CA THR A 142 -16.41 5.09 -8.95
C THR A 142 -16.58 5.56 -7.49
N ALA A 143 -16.55 6.88 -7.27
CA ALA A 143 -16.66 7.46 -5.93
C ALA A 143 -18.01 7.15 -5.25
N ASP A 144 -19.07 6.93 -6.03
CA ASP A 144 -20.39 6.50 -5.55
C ASP A 144 -20.52 4.97 -5.43
N GLY A 145 -19.43 4.22 -5.61
CA GLY A 145 -19.35 2.79 -5.39
C GLY A 145 -19.87 1.91 -6.53
N LYS A 146 -20.09 2.48 -7.73
CA LYS A 146 -20.48 1.73 -8.93
C LYS A 146 -19.25 1.22 -9.68
N TRP A 147 -19.45 0.24 -10.55
CA TRP A 147 -18.41 -0.35 -11.40
C TRP A 147 -18.50 0.13 -12.85
#